data_AF-A0A413ITV3-F1
#
_entry.id   AF-A0A413ITV3-F1
#
_cell.length_a   1.000
_cell.length_b   1.000
_cell.length_c   1.000
_cell.angle_alpha   90.00
_cell.angle_beta   90.00
_cell.angle_gamma   90.00
#
_symmetry.space_group_name_H-M   'P 1'
#
loop_
_entity.id
_entity.type
_entity.pdbx_description
1 polymer ?
#
loop_
_entity_poly.entity_id
_entity_poly.type
_entity_poly.pdbx_seq_one_letter_code
_entity_poly.pdbx_strand_id
1 'polypeptide(L)' 'MNIEQLHIGMTVVEVLPYGRETIPMQVVGIFQDGTVYLDFEGNEGDVWEVNVKDLKLDRETK' A
#
# COMPACT_ATOMS: atom_id res chain seq x y z
N MET A 1 -0.27 9.37 0.71
CA MET A 1 1.07 9.53 0.08
C MET A 1 0.93 10.24 -1.27
N ASN A 2 2.00 10.53 -2.02
CA ASN A 2 1.90 10.87 -3.44
C ASN A 2 2.52 9.77 -4.33
N ILE A 3 2.11 9.70 -5.60
CA ILE A 3 2.53 8.61 -6.50
C ILE A 3 4.03 8.66 -6.82
N GLU A 4 4.62 9.85 -6.88
CA GLU A 4 6.05 10.05 -7.20
C GLU A 4 6.98 9.52 -6.10
N GLN A 5 6.49 9.41 -4.86
CA GLN A 5 7.24 8.84 -3.74
C GLN A 5 7.04 7.32 -3.60
N LEU A 6 6.04 6.75 -4.29
CA LEU A 6 5.67 5.35 -4.17
C LEU A 6 6.50 4.51 -5.16
N HIS A 7 7.04 3.40 -4.68
CA HIS A 7 7.85 2.48 -5.47
C HIS A 7 7.42 1.05 -5.22
N ILE A 8 7.47 0.22 -6.26
CA ILE A 8 7.27 -1.23 -6.12
C ILE A 8 8.30 -1.78 -5.13
N GLY A 9 7.84 -2.64 -4.23
CA GLY A 9 8.64 -3.23 -3.17
C GLY A 9 8.57 -2.47 -1.84
N MET A 10 7.98 -1.27 -1.80
CA MET A 10 7.78 -0.53 -0.54
C MET A 10 6.73 -1.19 0.35
N THR A 11 6.98 -1.21 1.65
CA THR A 11 5.98 -1.61 2.65
C THR A 11 5.15 -0.40 3.07
N VAL A 12 3.83 -0.51 2.95
CA VAL A 12 2.86 0.54 3.25
C VAL A 12 1.69 -0.03 4.05
N VAL A 13 0.91 0.87 4.65
CA VAL A 13 -0.38 0.57 5.25
C VAL A 13 -1.46 1.42 4.57
N GLU A 14 -2.66 0.86 4.45
CA GLU A 14 -3.86 1.62 4.08
C GLU A 14 -4.44 2.27 5.35
N VAL A 15 -4.77 3.55 5.24
CA VAL A 15 -5.40 4.35 6.29
C VAL A 15 -6.91 4.33 6.04
N LEU A 16 -7.60 3.51 6.84
CA LEU A 16 -9.06 3.38 6.81
C LEU A 16 -9.74 4.59 7.48
N PRO A 17 -11.06 4.77 7.27
CA PRO A 17 -11.84 5.77 8.00
C PRO A 17 -11.60 5.69 9.51
N TYR A 18 -11.63 6.86 10.16
CA TYR A 18 -11.35 7.01 11.60
C TYR A 18 -9.88 6.74 12.00
N GLY A 19 -8.95 6.68 11.03
CA GLY A 19 -7.51 6.64 11.28
C GLY A 19 -6.98 5.27 11.71
N ARG A 20 -7.70 4.19 11.42
CA ARG A 20 -7.19 2.83 11.60
C ARG A 20 -6.26 2.48 10.44
N GLU A 21 -5.21 1.72 10.74
CA GLU A 21 -4.24 1.25 9.74
C GLU A 21 -4.44 -0.25 9.51
N THR A 22 -4.31 -0.71 8.27
CA THR A 22 -4.30 -2.14 7.94
C THR A 22 -3.00 -2.79 8.40
N ILE A 23 -2.89 -4.10 8.21
CA ILE A 23 -1.58 -4.76 8.27
C ILE A 23 -0.63 -4.15 7.22
N PRO A 24 0.70 -4.17 7.46
CA PRO A 24 1.68 -3.80 6.45
C PRO A 24 1.61 -4.72 5.24
N MET A 25 1.65 -4.12 4.04
CA MET A 25 1.62 -4.84 2.76
C MET A 25 2.65 -4.22 1.81
N GLN A 26 3.13 -5.00 0.86
CA GLN A 26 4.12 -4.58 -0.13
C GLN A 26 3.43 -4.06 -1.39
N VAL A 27 3.92 -2.95 -1.93
CA VAL A 27 3.49 -2.41 -3.22
C VAL A 27 3.96 -3.32 -4.35
N VAL A 28 3.03 -3.88 -5.12
CA VAL A 28 3.30 -4.77 -6.27
C VAL A 28 2.83 -4.21 -7.61
N GLY A 29 2.01 -3.14 -7.60
CA GLY A 29 1.59 -2.43 -8.82
C GLY A 29 1.24 -0.97 -8.56
N ILE A 30 1.54 -0.09 -9.51
CA ILE A 30 1.25 1.35 -9.43
C ILE A 30 0.71 1.81 -10.79
N PHE A 31 -0.45 2.45 -10.79
CA PHE A 31 -1.13 2.91 -12.00
C PHE A 31 -1.22 4.44 -12.02
N GLN A 32 -1.20 5.03 -13.22
CA GLN A 32 -1.17 6.50 -13.40
C GLN A 32 -2.40 7.22 -12.83
N ASP A 33 -3.52 6.53 -12.69
CA ASP A 33 -4.76 7.05 -12.09
C ASP A 33 -4.72 7.11 -10.56
N GLY A 34 -3.65 6.63 -9.94
CA GLY A 34 -3.47 6.57 -8.50
C GLY A 34 -3.93 5.26 -7.86
N THR A 35 -4.35 4.28 -8.65
CA THR A 35 -4.59 2.91 -8.19
C THR A 35 -3.26 2.25 -7.82
N VAL A 36 -3.25 1.48 -6.74
CA VAL A 36 -2.09 0.75 -6.23
C VAL A 36 -2.52 -0.66 -5.86
N TYR A 37 -1.73 -1.64 -6.28
CA TYR A 37 -1.90 -3.03 -5.87
C TYR A 37 -0.91 -3.36 -4.77
N LEU A 38 -1.44 -3.92 -3.69
CA LEU A 38 -0.70 -4.39 -2.53
C LEU A 38 -0.76 -5.91 -2.43
N ASP A 39 0.30 -6.50 -1.91
CA ASP A 39 0.38 -7.92 -1.60
C ASP A 39 0.98 -8.12 -0.21
N PHE A 40 0.55 -9.15 0.50
CA PHE A 40 1.14 -9.55 1.78
C PHE A 40 1.53 -11.01 1.74
N GLU A 41 2.56 -11.37 2.51
CA GLU A 41 3.03 -12.74 2.54
C GLU A 41 1.90 -13.69 3.00
N GLY A 42 1.56 -14.64 2.15
CA GLY A 42 0.47 -15.60 2.39
C GLY A 42 -0.86 -15.28 1.71
N ASN A 43 -0.94 -14.26 0.85
CA ASN A 43 -2.18 -13.87 0.15
C ASN A 43 -2.54 -14.76 -1.08
N GLU A 44 -1.98 -15.97 -1.21
CA GLU A 44 -2.26 -16.96 -2.27
C GLU A 44 -2.28 -16.45 -3.74
N GLY A 45 -1.73 -15.27 -4.01
CA GLY A 45 -1.70 -14.65 -5.34
C GLY A 45 -2.81 -13.64 -5.63
N ASP A 46 -3.69 -13.35 -4.67
CA ASP A 46 -4.60 -12.21 -4.77
C ASP A 46 -3.85 -10.89 -4.52
N VAL A 47 -4.43 -9.78 -4.97
CA VAL A 47 -3.90 -8.43 -4.71
C VAL A 47 -4.99 -7.55 -4.11
N TRP A 48 -4.58 -6.64 -3.24
CA TRP A 48 -5.46 -5.67 -2.64
C TRP A 48 -5.37 -4.34 -3.39
N GLU A 49 -6.49 -3.88 -3.93
CA GLU A 49 -6.58 -2.63 -4.70
C GLU A 49 -6.94 -1.45 -3.80
N VAL A 50 -6.13 -0.40 -3.81
CA VAL A 50 -6.30 0.80 -2.99
C VAL A 50 -5.90 2.07 -3.73
N ASN A 51 -6.31 3.23 -3.21
CA ASN A 51 -5.86 4.52 -3.74
C ASN A 51 -4.59 5.02 -3.03
N VAL A 52 -3.65 5.57 -3.78
CA VAL A 52 -2.39 6.13 -3.25
C VAL A 52 -2.58 7.21 -2.18
N LYS A 53 -3.73 7.90 -2.19
CA LYS A 53 -4.06 8.93 -1.20
C LYS A 53 -4.28 8.33 0.19
N ASP A 54 -4.78 7.11 0.25
CA ASP A 54 -5.09 6.40 1.48
C ASP A 54 -3.87 5.62 2.01
N LEU A 55 -2.72 5.70 1.33
CA LEU A 55 -1.48 5.03 1.74
C LEU A 55 -0.60 5.90 2.63
N LYS A 56 0.08 5.22 3.55
CA LYS A 56 1.14 5.75 4.39
C LYS A 56 2.32 4.76 4.43
N LEU A 57 3.54 5.28 4.52
CA LEU A 57 4.73 4.47 4.75
C LEU A 57 4.60 3.73 6.09
N ASP A 58 4.85 2.42 6.11
CA ASP A 58 4.97 1.70 7.36
C ASP A 58 6.19 2.22 8.15
N ARG A 59 6.00 2.51 9.43
CA ARG A 59 7.01 3.17 10.28
C ARG A 59 7.91 2.17 11.02
N GLU A 60 7.64 0.87 10.90
CA GLU A 60 8.38 -0.17 11.60
C GLU A 60 9.57 -0.74 10.81
N THR A 61 9.79 -0.28 9.58
CA THR A 61 11.02 -0.59 8.82
C THR A 61 12.20 0.22 9.36
N LYS A 62 12.86 -0.31 10.40
CA LYS A 62 14.18 0.12 10.91
C LYS A 62 15.23 -0.96 10.69
#